data_AF-A0ABC8SCY4-F1
#
_entry.id   AF-A0ABC8SCY4-F1
#
_cell.length_a   1.000
_cell.length_b   1.000
_cell.length_c   1.000
_cell.angle_alpha   90.00
_cell.angle_beta   90.00
_cell.angle_gamma   90.00
#
_symmetry.space_group_name_H-M   'P 1'
#
loop_
_entity.id
_entity.type
_entity.pdbx_description
1 polymer ?
#
loop_
_entity_poly.entity_id
_entity_poly.type
_entity_poly.pdbx_seq_one_letter_code
_entity_poly.pdbx_strand_id
1 'polypeptide(L)'
;MFGPDICGDSTKKVHAIVSYNGSNYFLKKDVPCATDRLTHVYTFILKPDATYTILIDNVEKRYGSLYSDWKILPAKKIKDPEAKKPDDWGDQQYIPDPEDKKPEPEDWDDEEDGEWTPPKTVNPKYKGPLKQKSIKNPNYMGEWKAPMIDNPDFKDEPDIYVYHHLRYVRIELWQVKSGTLFDNVLVCDDPEYAKQLAEDTWGKHKDAEQIAFDEAEKRREEEESMSDPVGSDEDEDVGDAEGDGYDEEASKETDRDGWAADDAHSPHSTTEEREKETNSPQPQSALPDTLYLFLSFSLSS
;
A
#
# COMPACT_ATOMS: atom_id res chain seq x y z
N MET A 1 3.53 -10.57 -8.37
CA MET A 1 4.41 -9.40 -8.18
C MET A 1 4.57 -9.17 -6.70
N PHE A 2 5.80 -8.99 -6.23
CA PHE A 2 6.10 -8.75 -4.82
C PHE A 2 7.24 -7.73 -4.70
N GLY A 3 7.16 -6.81 -3.75
CA GLY A 3 8.23 -5.84 -3.46
C GLY A 3 7.72 -4.49 -2.95
N PRO A 4 8.61 -3.61 -2.46
CA PRO A 4 8.26 -2.28 -2.00
C PRO A 4 7.86 -1.37 -3.18
N ASP A 5 6.91 -0.48 -2.93
CA ASP A 5 6.48 0.57 -3.85
C ASP A 5 6.32 1.88 -3.08
N ILE A 6 7.04 2.90 -3.57
CA ILE A 6 7.15 4.22 -2.97
C ILE A 6 6.83 5.26 -4.05
N CYS A 7 5.69 5.94 -3.90
CA CYS A 7 5.24 7.01 -4.78
C CYS A 7 4.70 8.19 -3.96
N GLY A 8 5.54 9.21 -3.79
CA GLY A 8 5.28 10.38 -2.95
C GLY A 8 4.95 10.00 -1.50
N ASP A 9 4.10 10.80 -0.85
CA ASP A 9 3.65 10.52 0.52
C ASP A 9 2.42 9.61 0.58
N SER A 10 1.77 9.37 -0.55
CA SER A 10 0.53 8.61 -0.63
C SER A 10 0.72 7.10 -0.63
N THR A 11 1.84 6.62 -1.21
CA THR A 11 2.08 5.19 -1.41
C THR A 11 3.45 4.84 -0.88
N LYS A 12 3.50 4.12 0.24
CA LYS A 12 4.71 3.60 0.89
C LYS A 12 4.39 2.21 1.45
N LYS A 13 4.31 1.22 0.57
CA LYS A 13 3.84 -0.12 0.94
C LYS A 13 4.52 -1.24 0.15
N VAL A 14 4.44 -2.45 0.68
CA VAL A 14 4.85 -3.66 -0.01
C VAL A 14 3.67 -4.20 -0.80
N HIS A 15 3.82 -4.31 -2.12
CA HIS A 15 2.87 -5.04 -2.95
C HIS A 15 3.07 -6.53 -2.79
N ALA A 16 1.96 -7.24 -2.63
CA ALA A 16 1.89 -8.70 -2.78
C ALA A 16 0.67 -8.99 -3.67
N ILE A 17 0.91 -9.06 -4.97
CA ILE A 17 -0.11 -9.25 -6.00
C ILE A 17 -0.01 -10.66 -6.54
N VAL A 18 -1.11 -11.39 -6.43
CA VAL A 18 -1.26 -12.76 -6.91
C VAL A 18 -2.14 -12.77 -8.17
N SER A 19 -1.78 -13.60 -9.14
CA SER A 19 -2.53 -13.72 -10.39
C SER A 19 -3.33 -15.00 -10.38
N TYR A 20 -4.63 -14.92 -10.67
CA TYR A 20 -5.53 -16.07 -10.73
C TYR A 20 -6.51 -15.89 -11.88
N ASN A 21 -6.69 -16.91 -12.72
CA ASN A 21 -7.55 -16.88 -13.91
C ASN A 21 -7.35 -15.62 -14.80
N GLY A 22 -6.10 -15.20 -15.00
CA GLY A 22 -5.74 -14.05 -15.83
C GLY A 22 -6.03 -12.68 -15.20
N SER A 23 -6.53 -12.64 -13.97
CA SER A 23 -6.76 -11.40 -13.21
C SER A 23 -5.73 -11.23 -12.10
N ASN A 24 -5.37 -9.98 -11.82
CA ASN A 24 -4.42 -9.64 -10.76
C ASN A 24 -5.17 -9.17 -9.52
N TYR A 25 -4.92 -9.82 -8.38
CA TYR A 25 -5.55 -9.51 -7.11
C TYR A 25 -4.54 -8.87 -6.16
N PHE A 26 -4.94 -7.74 -5.60
CA PHE A 26 -4.17 -7.01 -4.61
C PHE A 26 -4.45 -7.52 -3.21
N LEU A 27 -3.42 -7.51 -2.36
CA LEU A 27 -3.55 -7.76 -0.94
C LEU A 27 -4.48 -6.69 -0.34
N LYS A 28 -5.49 -7.11 0.42
CA LYS A 28 -6.50 -6.20 1.01
C LYS A 28 -5.92 -5.27 2.07
N LYS A 29 -4.88 -5.72 2.77
CA LYS A 29 -4.30 -4.98 3.90
C LYS A 29 -2.91 -4.52 3.52
N ASP A 30 -2.68 -3.22 3.64
CA ASP A 30 -1.37 -2.66 3.32
C ASP A 30 -0.31 -3.14 4.31
N VAL A 31 0.89 -3.36 3.79
CA VAL A 31 2.09 -3.71 4.56
C VAL A 31 3.05 -2.54 4.39
N PRO A 32 3.48 -1.86 5.46
CA PRO A 32 4.43 -0.75 5.34
C PRO A 32 5.77 -1.28 4.81
N CYS A 33 6.35 -0.56 3.86
CA CYS A 33 7.72 -0.82 3.42
C CYS A 33 8.71 0.02 4.24
N ALA A 34 9.98 -0.38 4.26
CA ALA A 34 11.05 0.49 4.71
C ALA A 34 11.18 1.71 3.78
N THR A 35 11.62 2.84 4.36
CA THR A 35 11.66 4.15 3.67
C THR A 35 12.96 4.91 3.91
N ASP A 36 13.91 4.31 4.62
CA ASP A 36 15.24 4.88 4.79
C ASP A 36 16.15 4.55 3.58
N ARG A 37 17.45 4.83 3.71
CA ARG A 37 18.45 4.65 2.64
C ARG A 37 19.36 3.44 2.88
N LEU A 38 18.94 2.51 3.73
CA LEU A 38 19.70 1.31 4.05
C LEU A 38 19.20 0.13 3.22
N THR A 39 19.95 -0.97 3.28
CA THR A 39 19.54 -2.21 2.64
C THR A 39 18.46 -2.91 3.47
N HIS A 40 17.43 -3.44 2.82
CA HIS A 40 16.34 -4.19 3.45
C HIS A 40 16.02 -5.48 2.69
N VAL A 41 15.73 -6.55 3.43
CA VAL A 41 15.38 -7.84 2.82
C VAL A 41 13.87 -8.01 2.81
N TYR A 42 13.29 -8.31 1.65
CA TYR A 42 11.86 -8.60 1.53
C TYR A 42 11.63 -10.07 1.16
N THR A 43 10.84 -10.75 1.97
CA THR A 43 10.63 -12.19 1.85
C THR A 43 9.15 -12.48 1.74
N PHE A 44 8.74 -13.17 0.68
CA PHE A 44 7.37 -13.66 0.50
C PHE A 44 7.34 -15.18 0.49
N ILE A 45 6.71 -15.73 1.52
CA ILE A 45 6.57 -17.16 1.72
C ILE A 45 5.13 -17.53 1.41
N LEU A 46 4.91 -18.43 0.45
CA LEU A 46 3.60 -18.97 0.13
C LEU A 46 3.63 -20.50 0.32
N LYS A 47 2.78 -21.01 1.20
CA LYS A 47 2.77 -22.41 1.60
C LYS A 47 1.66 -23.21 0.89
N PRO A 48 1.78 -24.55 0.82
CA PRO A 48 0.76 -25.41 0.19
C PRO A 48 -0.61 -25.43 0.88
N ASP A 49 -0.71 -24.95 2.12
CA ASP A 49 -1.99 -24.76 2.82
C ASP A 49 -2.68 -23.43 2.45
N ALA A 50 -2.19 -22.76 1.40
CA ALA A 50 -2.60 -21.42 0.96
C ALA A 50 -2.43 -20.34 2.04
N THR A 51 -1.56 -20.57 3.03
CA THR A 51 -1.10 -19.52 3.94
C THR A 51 0.11 -18.80 3.38
N TYR A 52 0.27 -17.54 3.76
CA TYR A 52 1.40 -16.72 3.35
C TYR A 52 2.01 -15.98 4.54
N THR A 53 3.30 -15.69 4.42
CA THR A 53 4.04 -14.84 5.35
C THR A 53 4.83 -13.80 4.55
N ILE A 54 4.77 -12.53 4.96
CA ILE A 54 5.66 -11.48 4.48
C ILE A 54 6.61 -11.12 5.61
N LEU A 55 7.90 -11.26 5.37
CA LEU A 55 8.95 -10.78 6.26
C LEU A 55 9.63 -9.57 5.63
N ILE A 56 9.98 -8.60 6.47
CA ILE A 56 10.92 -7.54 6.14
C ILE A 56 12.05 -7.66 7.17
N ASP A 57 13.29 -7.76 6.71
CA ASP A 57 14.48 -7.87 7.55
C ASP A 57 14.42 -9.11 8.48
N ASN A 58 13.95 -10.23 7.94
CA ASN A 58 13.65 -11.47 8.66
C ASN A 58 12.63 -11.34 9.82
N VAL A 59 11.94 -10.21 9.93
CA VAL A 59 10.85 -9.98 10.89
C VAL A 59 9.51 -10.10 10.21
N GLU A 60 8.62 -10.91 10.80
CA GLU A 60 7.25 -11.05 10.30
C GLU A 60 6.49 -9.73 10.39
N LYS A 61 6.03 -9.23 9.24
CA LYS A 61 5.15 -8.06 9.14
C LYS A 61 3.72 -8.46 8.85
N ARG A 62 3.51 -9.62 8.23
CA ARG A 62 2.21 -10.09 7.82
C ARG A 62 2.16 -11.60 7.77
N TYR A 63 1.05 -12.15 8.26
CA TYR A 63 0.65 -13.54 8.09
C TYR A 63 -0.84 -13.62 7.78
N GLY A 64 -1.25 -14.58 6.96
CA GLY A 64 -2.65 -14.80 6.63
C GLY A 64 -2.84 -15.91 5.60
N SER A 65 -4.00 -15.88 4.92
CA SER A 65 -4.35 -16.85 3.88
C SER A 65 -4.82 -16.18 2.60
N LEU A 66 -4.53 -16.81 1.45
CA LEU A 66 -5.02 -16.40 0.14
C LEU A 66 -6.55 -16.27 0.11
N TYR A 67 -7.27 -17.13 0.84
CA TYR A 67 -8.73 -17.13 0.91
C TYR A 67 -9.33 -15.88 1.58
N SER A 68 -8.63 -15.31 2.56
CA SER A 68 -9.14 -14.18 3.35
C SER A 68 -8.59 -12.84 2.90
N ASP A 69 -7.32 -12.80 2.51
CA ASP A 69 -6.57 -11.57 2.36
C ASP A 69 -6.53 -11.05 0.91
N TRP A 70 -6.93 -11.87 -0.06
CA TRP A 70 -7.20 -11.46 -1.44
C TRP A 70 -8.67 -11.69 -1.81
N LYS A 71 -9.18 -10.96 -2.82
CA LYS A 71 -10.56 -11.12 -3.32
C LYS A 71 -10.61 -12.08 -4.51
N ILE A 72 -9.96 -13.23 -4.39
CA ILE A 72 -9.84 -14.22 -5.48
C ILE A 72 -11.17 -14.98 -5.64
N LEU A 73 -11.66 -15.55 -4.55
CA LEU A 73 -12.91 -16.30 -4.51
C LEU A 73 -14.08 -15.40 -4.09
N PRO A 74 -15.31 -15.71 -4.56
CA PRO A 74 -16.49 -15.02 -4.08
C PRO A 74 -16.72 -15.29 -2.58
N ALA A 75 -17.55 -14.47 -1.92
CA ALA A 75 -17.83 -14.64 -0.50
C ALA A 75 -18.51 -15.99 -0.25
N LYS A 76 -18.11 -16.72 0.80
CA LYS A 76 -18.73 -17.99 1.20
C LYS A 76 -20.23 -17.86 1.51
N LYS A 77 -20.62 -16.72 2.09
CA LYS A 77 -22.01 -16.42 2.45
C LYS A 77 -22.43 -15.08 1.87
N ILE A 78 -23.64 -15.03 1.32
CA ILE A 78 -24.28 -13.83 0.81
C ILE A 78 -25.58 -13.59 1.58
N LYS A 79 -26.03 -12.34 1.62
CA LYS A 79 -27.38 -12.05 2.13
C LYS A 79 -28.38 -12.69 1.18
N ASP A 80 -29.39 -13.33 1.74
CA ASP A 80 -30.47 -13.92 0.96
C ASP A 80 -31.17 -12.84 0.12
N PRO A 81 -31.07 -12.89 -1.22
CA PRO A 81 -31.71 -11.90 -2.08
C PRO A 81 -33.23 -12.01 -2.07
N GLU A 82 -33.79 -13.17 -1.69
CA GLU A 82 -35.23 -13.41 -1.61
C GLU A 82 -35.80 -13.07 -0.22
N ALA A 83 -34.94 -12.88 0.78
CA ALA A 83 -35.40 -12.52 2.11
C ALA A 83 -35.98 -11.11 2.13
N LYS A 84 -37.28 -11.03 2.40
CA LYS A 84 -37.98 -9.78 2.66
C LYS A 84 -38.22 -9.66 4.14
N LYS A 85 -38.17 -8.41 4.61
CA LYS A 85 -38.60 -8.06 5.95
C LYS A 85 -40.08 -8.40 6.13
N PRO A 86 -40.47 -9.12 7.18
CA PRO A 86 -41.88 -9.37 7.48
C PRO A 86 -42.64 -8.07 7.74
N ASP A 87 -43.88 -7.98 7.27
CA ASP A 87 -44.74 -6.80 7.48
C ASP A 87 -45.07 -6.58 8.98
N ASP A 88 -45.03 -7.63 9.80
CA ASP A 88 -45.27 -7.60 11.25
C ASP A 88 -43.98 -7.34 12.07
N TRP A 89 -42.87 -6.98 11.41
CA TRP A 89 -41.61 -6.71 12.11
C TRP A 89 -41.66 -5.34 12.79
N GLY A 90 -41.77 -5.31 14.12
CA GLY A 90 -41.78 -4.08 14.89
C GLY A 90 -40.45 -3.33 14.82
N ASP A 91 -40.35 -2.38 13.90
CA ASP A 91 -39.17 -1.50 13.73
C ASP A 91 -39.10 -0.36 14.71
N GLN A 92 -40.27 0.07 15.18
CA GLN A 92 -40.37 1.25 16.00
C GLN A 92 -39.99 0.87 17.42
N GLN A 93 -38.85 1.36 17.90
CA GLN A 93 -38.40 1.17 19.28
C GLN A 93 -39.39 1.79 20.28
N TYR A 94 -40.08 2.85 19.87
CA TYR A 94 -41.10 3.52 20.64
C TYR A 94 -42.39 3.65 19.83
N ILE A 95 -43.51 3.32 20.46
CA ILE A 95 -44.85 3.56 19.92
C ILE A 95 -45.54 4.64 20.76
N PRO A 96 -46.48 5.41 20.19
CA PRO A 96 -47.27 6.34 20.96
C PRO A 96 -48.05 5.60 22.05
N ASP A 97 -48.09 6.17 23.25
CA ASP A 97 -48.82 5.60 24.39
C ASP A 97 -50.33 5.57 24.06
N PRO A 98 -50.97 4.39 23.98
CA PRO A 98 -52.39 4.29 23.69
C PRO A 98 -53.28 4.83 24.82
N GLU A 99 -52.74 4.94 26.04
CA GLU A 99 -53.44 5.50 27.20
C GLU A 99 -53.27 7.03 27.31
N ASP A 100 -52.40 7.64 26.50
CA ASP A 100 -52.19 9.09 26.47
C ASP A 100 -53.30 9.75 25.64
N LYS A 101 -54.49 9.86 26.25
CA LYS A 101 -55.62 10.62 25.69
C LYS A 101 -55.36 12.11 25.86
N LYS A 102 -55.61 12.87 24.79
CA LYS A 102 -55.67 14.33 24.86
C LYS A 102 -56.74 14.69 25.92
N PRO A 103 -56.41 15.49 26.95
CA PRO A 103 -57.42 15.91 27.91
C PRO A 103 -58.43 16.80 27.17
N GLU A 104 -59.64 16.30 27.02
CA GLU A 104 -60.82 17.11 26.73
C GLU A 104 -61.30 17.71 28.05
N PRO A 105 -61.77 18.97 28.09
CA PRO A 105 -62.36 19.51 29.30
C PRO A 105 -63.57 18.64 29.70
N GLU A 106 -63.56 18.13 30.94
CA GLU A 106 -64.52 17.12 31.45
C GLU A 106 -66.00 17.58 31.45
N ASP A 107 -66.25 18.88 31.24
CA ASP A 107 -67.57 19.50 31.35
C ASP A 107 -68.08 20.15 30.04
N TRP A 108 -67.57 19.76 28.87
CA TRP A 108 -68.04 20.31 27.57
C TRP A 108 -68.94 19.31 26.83
N ASP A 109 -70.19 19.70 26.57
CA ASP A 109 -71.15 18.91 25.80
C ASP A 109 -71.43 19.61 24.46
N ASP A 110 -70.91 19.07 23.35
CA ASP A 110 -71.06 19.67 22.01
C ASP A 110 -72.54 19.76 21.54
N GLU A 111 -73.45 18.95 22.11
CA GLU A 111 -74.89 18.99 21.78
C GLU A 111 -75.65 20.07 22.57
N GLU A 112 -75.23 20.39 23.80
CA GLU A 112 -75.87 21.41 24.66
C GLU A 112 -75.16 22.79 24.60
N ASP A 113 -73.82 22.83 24.45
CA ASP A 113 -73.01 24.05 24.59
C ASP A 113 -72.50 24.64 23.25
N GLY A 114 -72.69 23.94 22.12
CA GLY A 114 -72.26 24.35 20.78
C GLY A 114 -70.78 24.09 20.47
N GLU A 115 -70.24 24.58 19.35
CA GLU A 115 -68.82 24.37 19.00
C GLU A 115 -67.91 25.29 19.84
N TRP A 116 -67.12 24.71 20.73
CA TRP A 116 -66.27 25.45 21.65
C TRP A 116 -65.24 26.33 20.94
N THR A 117 -65.07 27.58 21.39
CA THR A 117 -63.93 28.41 20.96
C THR A 117 -63.07 28.87 22.14
N PRO A 118 -61.73 28.66 22.11
CA PRO A 118 -60.86 28.98 23.23
C PRO A 118 -60.75 30.50 23.49
N PRO A 119 -60.84 30.96 24.75
CA PRO A 119 -60.54 32.34 25.12
C PRO A 119 -59.07 32.69 24.82
N LYS A 120 -58.81 33.82 24.14
CA LYS A 120 -57.43 34.27 23.78
C LYS A 120 -56.73 35.04 24.90
N THR A 121 -56.43 34.38 26.02
CA THR A 121 -55.49 34.89 27.04
C THR A 121 -54.23 34.01 27.05
N VAL A 122 -53.05 34.59 27.31
CA VAL A 122 -51.79 33.81 27.41
C VAL A 122 -51.90 32.86 28.59
N ASN A 123 -52.26 31.61 28.33
CA ASN A 123 -52.50 30.60 29.36
C ASN A 123 -51.17 30.28 30.08
N PRO A 124 -51.01 30.61 31.38
CA PRO A 124 -49.78 30.30 32.13
C PRO A 124 -49.52 28.80 32.28
N LYS A 125 -50.55 27.97 32.09
CA LYS A 125 -50.47 26.50 32.08
C LYS A 125 -50.16 25.94 30.69
N TYR A 126 -49.99 26.78 29.67
CA TYR A 126 -49.66 26.33 28.31
C TYR A 126 -48.21 25.81 28.27
N LYS A 127 -48.06 24.48 28.27
CA LYS A 127 -46.76 23.79 28.23
C LYS A 127 -46.21 23.60 26.79
N GLY A 128 -46.67 24.41 25.84
CA GLY A 128 -46.41 24.21 24.41
C GLY A 128 -47.34 23.15 23.80
N PRO A 129 -47.19 22.84 22.49
CA PRO A 129 -47.91 21.74 21.86
C PRO A 129 -47.61 20.43 22.60
N LEU A 130 -48.65 19.74 23.06
CA LEU A 130 -48.56 18.48 23.80
C LEU A 130 -47.80 17.45 22.95
N LYS A 131 -46.64 17.00 23.42
CA LYS A 131 -45.92 15.88 22.80
C LYS A 131 -46.48 14.59 23.38
N GLN A 132 -47.12 13.79 22.54
CA GLN A 132 -47.64 12.47 22.93
C GLN A 132 -46.50 11.65 23.56
N LYS A 133 -46.76 11.05 24.73
CA LYS A 133 -45.79 10.20 25.40
C LYS A 133 -45.53 8.99 24.52
N SER A 134 -44.26 8.65 24.29
CA SER A 134 -43.89 7.44 23.56
C SER A 134 -43.47 6.37 24.56
N ILE A 135 -44.09 5.20 24.52
CA ILE A 135 -43.74 4.03 25.31
C ILE A 135 -42.83 3.11 24.51
N LYS A 136 -41.98 2.33 25.20
CA LYS A 136 -41.17 1.31 24.53
C LYS A 136 -42.11 0.29 23.89
N ASN A 137 -41.93 0.04 22.61
CA ASN A 137 -42.73 -0.93 21.87
C ASN A 137 -42.42 -2.36 22.36
N PRO A 138 -43.38 -3.07 22.97
CA PRO A 138 -43.17 -4.46 23.42
C PRO A 138 -42.88 -5.42 22.26
N ASN A 139 -43.33 -5.07 21.05
CA ASN A 139 -43.13 -5.85 19.82
C ASN A 139 -41.89 -5.42 19.04
N TYR A 140 -40.99 -4.62 19.63
CA TYR A 140 -39.74 -4.23 18.96
C TYR A 140 -38.82 -5.44 18.78
N MET A 141 -38.64 -5.88 17.54
CA MET A 141 -37.85 -7.07 17.20
C MET A 141 -36.39 -6.72 16.84
N GLY A 142 -35.99 -5.45 16.97
CA GLY A 142 -34.66 -4.97 16.61
C GLY A 142 -34.55 -4.58 15.13
N GLU A 143 -33.38 -4.13 14.69
CA GLU A 143 -33.12 -3.88 13.28
C GLU A 143 -33.11 -5.21 12.51
N TRP A 144 -34.07 -5.39 11.60
CA TRP A 144 -34.13 -6.58 10.75
C TRP A 144 -32.86 -6.70 9.89
N LYS A 145 -32.27 -7.90 9.86
CA LYS A 145 -31.13 -8.25 8.99
C LYS A 145 -31.49 -9.47 8.18
N ALA A 146 -31.32 -9.39 6.86
CA ALA A 146 -31.50 -10.53 5.97
C ALA A 146 -30.62 -11.71 6.42
N PRO A 147 -31.16 -12.94 6.43
CA PRO A 147 -30.37 -14.13 6.74
C PRO A 147 -29.21 -14.27 5.74
N MET A 148 -28.08 -14.79 6.23
CA MET A 148 -26.91 -15.10 5.40
C MET A 148 -27.04 -16.54 4.90
N ILE A 149 -27.20 -16.72 3.60
CA ILE A 149 -27.25 -18.02 2.92
C ILE A 149 -25.88 -18.36 2.32
N ASP A 150 -25.64 -19.65 2.09
CA ASP A 150 -24.44 -20.09 1.40
C ASP A 150 -24.48 -19.62 -0.06
N ASN A 151 -23.34 -19.12 -0.55
CA ASN A 151 -23.26 -18.59 -1.89
C ASN A 151 -23.16 -19.73 -2.92
N PRO A 152 -24.13 -19.89 -3.84
CA PRO A 152 -24.08 -20.95 -4.84
C PRO A 152 -22.89 -20.81 -5.81
N ASP A 153 -22.33 -19.61 -5.96
CA ASP A 153 -21.17 -19.36 -6.80
C ASP A 153 -19.84 -19.66 -6.09
N PHE A 154 -19.86 -19.94 -4.78
CA PHE A 154 -18.66 -20.30 -4.04
C PHE A 154 -18.23 -21.73 -4.36
N LYS A 155 -17.00 -21.85 -4.89
CA LYS A 155 -16.31 -23.12 -5.08
C LYS A 155 -15.05 -23.12 -4.23
N ASP A 156 -14.81 -24.24 -3.57
CA ASP A 156 -13.56 -24.44 -2.83
C ASP A 156 -12.45 -24.77 -3.84
N GLU A 157 -11.37 -24.01 -3.79
CA GLU A 157 -10.25 -24.10 -4.74
C GLU A 157 -8.98 -24.40 -3.94
N PRO A 158 -8.70 -25.69 -3.63
CA PRO A 158 -7.59 -26.08 -2.76
C PRO A 158 -6.22 -25.71 -3.36
N ASP A 159 -6.13 -25.66 -4.68
CA ASP A 159 -4.89 -25.42 -5.44
C ASP A 159 -4.66 -23.95 -5.77
N ILE A 160 -5.32 -23.02 -5.07
CA ILE A 160 -5.19 -21.57 -5.28
C ILE A 160 -3.75 -21.04 -5.12
N TYR A 161 -2.88 -21.78 -4.45
CA TYR A 161 -1.46 -21.47 -4.26
C TYR A 161 -0.57 -21.99 -5.41
N VAL A 162 -1.08 -22.87 -6.26
CA VAL A 162 -0.29 -23.59 -7.26
C VAL A 162 -0.09 -22.72 -8.51
N TYR A 163 1.16 -22.55 -8.92
CA TYR A 163 1.55 -21.88 -10.16
C TYR A 163 2.36 -22.83 -11.03
N HIS A 164 1.79 -23.27 -12.16
CA HIS A 164 2.41 -24.34 -12.97
C HIS A 164 3.69 -23.95 -13.73
N HIS A 165 3.85 -22.67 -14.11
CA HIS A 165 4.88 -22.26 -15.08
C HIS A 165 5.58 -20.95 -14.71
N LEU A 166 6.32 -20.96 -13.61
CA LEU A 166 7.17 -19.83 -13.22
C LEU A 166 8.60 -20.08 -13.71
N ARG A 167 9.01 -19.31 -14.72
CA ARG A 167 10.31 -19.48 -15.40
C ARG A 167 11.22 -18.27 -15.32
N TYR A 168 10.66 -17.09 -15.09
CA TYR A 168 11.37 -15.83 -15.20
C TYR A 168 11.13 -15.02 -13.94
N VAL A 169 12.21 -14.42 -13.43
CA VAL A 169 12.14 -13.29 -12.53
C VAL A 169 12.40 -12.05 -13.37
N ARG A 170 11.51 -11.06 -13.26
CA ARG A 170 11.61 -9.80 -13.99
C ARG A 170 11.48 -8.65 -13.00
N ILE A 171 12.37 -7.69 -13.11
CA ILE A 171 12.28 -6.39 -12.44
C ILE A 171 11.76 -5.41 -13.49
N GLU A 172 10.52 -4.97 -13.30
CA GLU A 172 9.90 -3.91 -14.09
C GLU A 172 9.36 -2.86 -13.12
N LEU A 173 9.85 -1.64 -13.27
CA LEU A 173 9.48 -0.53 -12.40
C LEU A 173 9.70 0.80 -13.09
N TRP A 174 9.06 1.83 -12.54
CA TRP A 174 9.27 3.22 -12.91
C TRP A 174 9.93 3.95 -11.73
N GLN A 175 10.94 4.78 -12.01
CA GLN A 175 11.60 5.61 -11.02
C GLN A 175 11.66 7.05 -11.49
N VAL A 176 11.35 7.97 -10.57
CA VAL A 176 11.60 9.40 -10.76
C VAL A 176 13.07 9.70 -10.44
N LYS A 177 13.54 9.25 -9.28
CA LYS A 177 14.94 9.35 -8.86
C LYS A 177 15.57 7.96 -8.88
N SER A 178 16.65 7.80 -9.64
CA SER A 178 17.42 6.54 -9.70
C SER A 178 18.29 6.35 -8.46
N GLY A 179 18.80 5.12 -8.28
CA GLY A 179 19.71 4.76 -7.18
C GLY A 179 19.37 3.41 -6.53
N THR A 180 18.19 2.84 -6.79
CA THR A 180 17.87 1.53 -6.22
C THR A 180 18.80 0.45 -6.76
N LEU A 181 19.42 -0.28 -5.84
CA LEU A 181 20.22 -1.46 -6.06
C LEU A 181 19.39 -2.72 -5.75
N PHE A 182 19.49 -3.71 -6.61
CA PHE A 182 18.84 -5.00 -6.43
C PHE A 182 19.94 -6.04 -6.29
N ASP A 183 19.90 -6.84 -5.23
CA ASP A 183 20.88 -7.89 -5.00
C ASP A 183 20.24 -9.09 -4.28
N ASN A 184 20.88 -10.26 -4.34
CA ASN A 184 20.46 -11.47 -3.62
C ASN A 184 19.00 -11.91 -3.91
N VAL A 185 18.60 -11.90 -5.19
CA VAL A 185 17.32 -12.48 -5.64
C VAL A 185 17.36 -13.99 -5.50
N LEU A 186 16.47 -14.56 -4.69
CA LEU A 186 16.39 -15.99 -4.40
C LEU A 186 14.97 -16.53 -4.66
N VAL A 187 14.88 -17.68 -5.31
CA VAL A 187 13.64 -18.45 -5.42
C VAL A 187 13.97 -19.87 -4.98
N CYS A 188 13.34 -20.33 -3.90
CA CYS A 188 13.59 -21.66 -3.34
C CYS A 188 12.32 -22.24 -2.71
N ASP A 189 12.42 -23.46 -2.20
CA ASP A 189 11.34 -24.22 -1.54
C ASP A 189 11.53 -24.39 -0.03
N ASP A 190 12.67 -23.93 0.51
CA ASP A 190 13.00 -24.00 1.92
C ASP A 190 12.99 -22.59 2.57
N PRO A 191 12.02 -22.28 3.45
CA PRO A 191 11.98 -21.00 4.15
C PRO A 191 13.16 -20.80 5.11
N GLU A 192 13.71 -21.87 5.65
CA GLU A 192 14.77 -21.81 6.66
C GLU A 192 16.11 -21.54 6.00
N TYR A 193 16.36 -22.16 4.83
CA TYR A 193 17.48 -21.80 3.96
C TYR A 193 17.45 -20.33 3.56
N ALA A 194 16.28 -19.82 3.15
CA ALA A 194 16.18 -18.43 2.75
C ALA A 194 16.41 -17.44 3.91
N LYS A 195 15.90 -17.77 5.11
CA LYS A 195 16.18 -17.00 6.32
C LYS A 195 17.68 -16.98 6.63
N GLN A 196 18.33 -18.14 6.53
CA GLN A 196 19.77 -18.26 6.75
C GLN A 196 20.57 -17.45 5.72
N LEU A 197 20.21 -17.49 4.43
CA LEU A 197 20.86 -16.69 3.40
C LEU A 197 20.70 -15.19 3.65
N ALA A 198 19.52 -14.75 4.09
CA ALA A 198 19.28 -13.35 4.44
C ALA A 198 20.16 -12.88 5.62
N GLU A 199 20.35 -13.71 6.65
CA GLU A 199 21.31 -13.42 7.73
C GLU A 199 22.76 -13.43 7.23
N ASP A 200 23.11 -14.40 6.38
CA ASP A 200 24.47 -14.59 5.89
C ASP A 200 24.93 -13.52 4.89
N THR A 201 23.99 -12.82 4.26
CA THR A 201 24.24 -11.74 3.30
C THR A 201 23.96 -10.38 3.96
N TRP A 202 22.72 -9.92 3.95
CA TRP A 202 22.31 -8.65 4.54
C TRP A 202 22.60 -8.57 6.05
N GLY A 203 22.28 -9.61 6.80
CA GLY A 203 22.40 -9.61 8.27
C GLY A 203 23.84 -9.35 8.76
N LYS A 204 24.85 -9.84 8.03
CA LYS A 204 26.27 -9.59 8.33
C LYS A 204 26.74 -8.17 8.02
N HIS A 205 26.07 -7.49 7.08
CA HIS A 205 26.51 -6.20 6.55
C HIS A 205 25.72 -5.01 7.08
N LYS A 206 24.48 -5.21 7.55
CA LYS A 206 23.57 -4.12 7.95
C LYS A 206 24.16 -3.17 9.01
N ASP A 207 24.88 -3.69 10.00
CA ASP A 207 25.43 -2.85 11.08
C ASP A 207 26.62 -2.02 10.57
N ALA A 208 27.46 -2.62 9.73
CA ALA A 208 28.57 -1.92 9.09
C ALA A 208 28.08 -0.88 8.07
N GLU A 209 27.01 -1.21 7.34
CA GLU A 209 26.32 -0.28 6.43
C GLU A 209 25.77 0.91 7.19
N GLN A 210 25.05 0.69 8.29
CA GLN A 210 24.51 1.76 9.14
C GLN A 210 25.62 2.70 9.63
N ILE A 211 26.73 2.14 10.14
CA ILE A 211 27.85 2.96 10.63
C ILE A 211 28.44 3.79 9.49
N ALA A 212 28.71 3.18 8.34
CA ALA A 212 29.26 3.89 7.19
C ALA A 212 28.30 4.97 6.66
N PHE A 213 26.99 4.71 6.72
CA PHE A 213 25.96 5.65 6.33
C PHE A 213 25.91 6.86 7.28
N ASP A 214 25.88 6.62 8.59
CA ASP A 214 25.85 7.68 9.61
C ASP A 214 27.11 8.56 9.55
N GLU A 215 28.28 7.96 9.33
CA GLU A 215 29.54 8.68 9.13
C GLU A 215 29.52 9.55 7.85
N ALA A 216 28.95 9.03 6.76
CA ALA A 216 28.85 9.75 5.50
C ALA A 216 27.86 10.91 5.57
N GLU A 217 26.71 10.73 6.23
CA GLU A 217 25.72 11.78 6.43
C GLU A 217 26.27 12.89 7.31
N LYS A 218 26.92 12.55 8.43
CA LYS A 218 27.58 13.53 9.29
C LYS A 218 28.62 14.36 8.53
N ARG A 219 29.42 13.71 7.66
CA ARG A 219 30.39 14.43 6.82
C ARG A 219 29.70 15.41 5.86
N ARG A 220 28.60 15.01 5.23
CA ARG A 220 27.83 15.89 4.33
C ARG A 220 27.24 17.09 5.07
N GLU A 221 26.66 16.86 6.26
CA GLU A 221 26.13 17.94 7.09
C GLU A 221 27.23 18.94 7.51
N GLU A 222 28.42 18.44 7.88
CA GLU A 222 29.59 19.29 8.20
C GLU A 222 30.03 20.11 6.97
N GLU A 223 30.17 19.47 5.80
CA GLU A 223 30.53 20.14 4.54
C GLU A 223 29.50 21.20 4.12
N GLU A 224 28.20 20.90 4.22
CA GLU A 224 27.11 21.84 3.92
C GLU A 224 27.16 23.05 4.87
N SER A 225 27.37 22.83 6.17
CA SER A 225 27.45 23.90 7.17
C SER A 225 28.67 24.82 7.01
N MET A 226 29.76 24.33 6.40
CA MET A 226 30.97 25.11 6.10
C MET A 226 30.84 25.90 4.79
N SER A 227 29.83 25.61 3.97
CA SER A 227 29.63 26.21 2.65
C SER A 227 28.71 27.43 2.65
N ASP A 228 28.04 27.76 3.77
CA ASP A 228 27.30 29.02 3.94
C ASP A 228 28.29 30.19 4.10
N PRO A 229 28.41 31.12 3.12
CA PRO A 229 29.28 32.26 3.28
C PRO A 229 28.68 33.23 4.29
N VAL A 230 29.55 33.63 5.22
CA VAL A 230 29.50 34.90 5.93
C VAL A 230 28.96 36.00 5.00
N GLY A 231 27.71 36.39 5.21
CA GLY A 231 27.24 37.73 4.89
C GLY A 231 27.93 38.67 5.86
N SER A 232 29.11 39.15 5.48
CA SER A 232 29.82 40.22 6.15
C SER A 232 28.95 41.47 6.11
N ASP A 233 28.32 41.77 7.25
CA ASP A 233 28.06 43.15 7.63
C ASP A 233 29.38 43.92 7.62
N GLU A 234 29.30 45.18 7.17
CA GLU A 234 30.32 46.24 7.19
C GLU A 234 31.34 46.23 6.01
N ASP A 235 31.10 47.08 5.00
CA ASP A 235 31.84 48.36 4.90
C ASP A 235 31.29 49.31 3.81
N GLU A 236 30.92 50.50 4.31
CA GLU A 236 31.09 51.86 3.75
C GLU A 236 30.39 52.31 2.45
N ASP A 237 29.33 53.07 2.69
CA ASP A 237 28.85 54.22 1.91
C ASP A 237 30.00 55.18 1.53
N VAL A 238 30.38 55.22 0.25
CA VAL A 238 31.06 56.36 -0.37
C VAL A 238 30.43 56.61 -1.75
N GLY A 239 29.83 57.79 -1.89
CA GLY A 239 29.02 58.17 -3.03
C GLY A 239 29.75 58.62 -4.30
N ASP A 240 28.98 58.51 -5.38
CA ASP A 240 28.77 59.43 -6.50
C ASP A 240 29.80 59.62 -7.63
N ALA A 241 29.21 59.70 -8.83
CA ALA A 241 29.60 60.40 -10.06
C ALA A 241 30.41 59.68 -11.18
N GLU A 242 29.65 59.34 -12.23
CA GLU A 242 29.82 59.72 -13.66
C GLU A 242 30.90 59.04 -14.54
N GLY A 243 30.46 58.64 -15.76
CA GLY A 243 31.27 58.52 -16.98
C GLY A 243 31.12 57.18 -17.72
N ASP A 244 30.24 57.06 -18.73
CA ASP A 244 30.53 57.17 -20.19
C ASP A 244 31.57 56.14 -20.70
N GLY A 245 31.43 55.37 -21.79
CA GLY A 245 30.54 55.27 -22.93
C GLY A 245 31.36 54.62 -24.07
N TYR A 246 30.76 53.72 -24.88
CA TYR A 246 31.26 53.18 -26.17
C TYR A 246 32.50 52.24 -26.05
N ASP A 247 32.73 51.18 -26.84
CA ASP A 247 32.44 50.96 -28.25
C ASP A 247 32.46 49.46 -28.61
N GLU A 248 31.81 49.17 -29.73
CA GLU A 248 31.59 47.90 -30.40
C GLU A 248 32.80 47.51 -31.30
N GLU A 249 32.69 46.39 -32.03
CA GLU A 249 33.48 46.01 -33.22
C GLU A 249 34.72 45.08 -33.06
N ALA A 250 34.41 43.79 -33.25
CA ALA A 250 34.79 43.01 -34.43
C ALA A 250 36.25 42.54 -34.69
N SER A 251 36.27 41.23 -34.99
CA SER A 251 37.08 40.54 -36.00
C SER A 251 38.50 40.09 -35.61
N LYS A 252 38.70 38.77 -35.60
CA LYS A 252 39.25 38.05 -36.77
C LYS A 252 39.38 36.55 -36.49
N GLU A 253 38.67 35.77 -37.29
CA GLU A 253 39.05 34.41 -37.64
C GLU A 253 40.42 34.42 -38.31
N THR A 254 41.26 33.43 -37.98
CA THR A 254 42.18 32.85 -38.95
C THR A 254 42.23 31.34 -38.71
N ASP A 255 41.62 30.61 -39.63
CA ASP A 255 41.89 29.21 -39.91
C ASP A 255 43.37 28.97 -40.22
N ARG A 256 43.91 27.84 -39.74
CA ARG A 256 44.99 27.16 -40.45
C ARG A 256 45.01 25.65 -40.15
N ASP A 257 44.42 24.94 -41.10
CA ASP A 257 44.75 23.62 -41.66
C ASP A 257 45.88 22.78 -41.02
N GLY A 258 45.55 21.53 -40.66
CA GLY A 258 45.81 20.39 -41.56
C GLY A 258 46.99 19.45 -41.28
N TRP A 259 46.65 18.14 -41.26
CA TRP A 259 47.45 16.92 -41.55
C TRP A 259 48.16 16.25 -40.36
N ALA A 260 48.22 14.93 -40.19
CA ALA A 260 47.67 13.73 -40.84
C ALA A 260 47.80 12.56 -39.82
N ALA A 261 46.80 11.70 -39.67
CA ALA A 261 46.83 10.27 -39.99
C ALA A 261 48.18 9.55 -39.85
N ASP A 262 48.25 8.58 -38.94
CA ASP A 262 49.03 7.34 -39.13
C ASP A 262 48.29 6.15 -38.52
N ASP A 263 47.89 5.25 -39.41
CA ASP A 263 47.47 3.87 -39.18
C ASP A 263 48.65 2.99 -38.73
N ALA A 264 48.40 2.07 -37.79
CA ALA A 264 49.14 0.81 -37.73
C ALA A 264 48.30 -0.29 -37.05
N HIS A 265 47.79 -1.19 -37.89
CA HIS A 265 47.27 -2.51 -37.55
C HIS A 265 48.41 -3.47 -37.12
N SER A 266 48.19 -4.34 -36.13
CA SER A 266 48.28 -5.80 -36.32
C SER A 266 47.98 -6.65 -35.07
N PRO A 267 47.61 -7.94 -35.25
CA PRO A 267 46.74 -8.71 -34.37
C PRO A 267 47.46 -9.90 -33.69
N HIS A 268 46.71 -10.68 -32.89
CA HIS A 268 46.78 -12.14 -32.67
C HIS A 268 46.11 -12.46 -31.30
N SER A 269 45.52 -13.61 -30.99
CA SER A 269 44.76 -14.66 -31.68
C SER A 269 44.43 -15.69 -30.58
N THR A 270 43.14 -16.03 -30.42
CA THR A 270 42.56 -17.32 -30.00
C THR A 270 43.43 -18.36 -29.24
N THR A 271 42.91 -18.82 -28.10
CA THR A 271 42.83 -20.26 -27.77
C THR A 271 41.52 -20.57 -27.06
N GLU A 272 40.65 -21.30 -27.74
CA GLU A 272 39.57 -22.11 -27.17
C GLU A 272 40.20 -23.31 -26.45
N GLU A 273 39.83 -23.55 -25.19
CA GLU A 273 39.98 -24.86 -24.57
C GLU A 273 38.59 -25.47 -24.38
N ARG A 274 38.35 -26.50 -25.20
CA ARG A 274 37.17 -27.37 -25.20
C ARG A 274 37.53 -28.62 -24.41
N GLU A 275 37.04 -28.73 -23.17
CA GLU A 275 37.00 -30.01 -22.48
C GLU A 275 35.74 -30.78 -22.88
N LYS A 276 35.94 -32.06 -23.24
CA LYS A 276 34.90 -33.04 -23.53
C LYS A 276 34.85 -34.07 -22.41
N GLU A 277 33.68 -34.68 -22.28
CA GLU A 277 33.32 -35.91 -21.57
C GLU A 277 32.94 -35.70 -20.09
N THR A 278 31.85 -36.25 -19.54
CA THR A 278 31.11 -37.48 -19.86
C THR A 278 29.59 -37.34 -19.64
N ASN A 279 28.81 -37.94 -20.53
CA ASN A 279 27.36 -38.09 -20.44
C ASN A 279 27.01 -39.29 -19.52
N SER A 280 26.30 -39.04 -18.42
CA SER A 280 25.68 -40.08 -17.59
C SER A 280 24.29 -39.59 -17.14
N PRO A 281 23.24 -40.42 -17.22
CA PRO A 281 21.86 -39.95 -17.14
C PRO A 281 21.46 -39.59 -15.70
N GLN A 282 21.17 -38.31 -15.46
CA GLN A 282 20.53 -37.87 -14.22
C GLN A 282 19.02 -38.16 -14.28
N PRO A 283 18.43 -38.70 -13.19
CA PRO A 283 17.02 -39.05 -13.15
C PRO A 283 16.15 -37.78 -13.22
N GLN A 284 15.02 -37.89 -13.91
CA GLN A 284 13.99 -36.84 -13.95
C GLN A 284 13.55 -36.51 -12.52
N SER A 285 14.04 -35.40 -11.97
CA SER A 285 13.52 -34.82 -10.74
C SER A 285 12.15 -34.22 -11.05
N ALA A 286 11.11 -34.72 -10.37
CA ALA A 286 9.80 -34.10 -10.34
C ALA A 286 9.96 -32.60 -10.00
N LEU A 287 9.24 -31.76 -10.75
CA LEU A 287 9.14 -30.33 -10.45
C LEU A 287 8.51 -30.15 -9.04
N PRO A 288 9.02 -29.26 -8.19
CA PRO A 288 8.54 -29.14 -6.82
C PRO A 288 7.15 -28.47 -6.73
N ASP A 289 6.32 -29.00 -5.83
CA ASP A 289 4.94 -28.58 -5.53
C ASP A 289 4.83 -27.28 -4.70
N THR A 290 5.90 -26.48 -4.60
CA THR A 290 5.89 -25.29 -3.74
C THR A 290 6.75 -24.16 -4.30
N LEU A 291 6.19 -22.95 -4.25
CA LEU A 291 6.81 -21.73 -4.75
C LEU A 291 7.00 -20.74 -3.59
N TYR A 292 8.23 -20.35 -3.34
CA TYR A 292 8.54 -19.22 -2.47
C TYR A 292 9.40 -18.22 -3.25
N LEU A 293 9.06 -16.94 -3.15
CA LEU A 293 9.70 -15.83 -3.88
C LEU A 293 10.39 -14.92 -2.86
N PHE A 294 11.72 -14.91 -2.86
CA PHE A 294 12.54 -14.07 -1.99
C PHE A 294 13.20 -12.96 -2.83
N LEU A 295 13.06 -11.72 -2.38
CA LEU A 295 13.62 -10.56 -3.08
C LEU A 295 14.29 -9.63 -2.07
N SER A 296 15.63 -9.64 -2.02
CA SER A 296 16.39 -8.67 -1.23
C SER A 296 16.62 -7.39 -2.06
N PHE A 297 16.55 -6.21 -1.43
CA PHE A 297 16.67 -4.92 -2.11
C PHE A 297 17.50 -3.91 -1.29
N SER A 298 18.28 -3.07 -1.97
CA SER A 298 19.05 -1.97 -1.36
C SER A 298 18.68 -0.66 -2.04
N LEU A 299 18.34 0.40 -1.32
CA LEU A 299 18.05 1.70 -1.91
C LEU A 299 19.27 2.63 -1.75
N SER A 300 20.09 2.80 -2.79
CA SER A 300 21.30 3.65 -2.72
C SER A 300 21.20 4.88 -3.64
N SER A 301 20.77 6.03 -3.10
CA SER A 301 20.80 7.29 -3.87
C SER A 301 22.20 7.89 -3.99
#